data_AF-A0A2W1A472-F1
#
_entry.id   AF-A0A2W1A472-F1
#
_cell.length_a   1.000
_cell.length_b   1.000
_cell.length_c   1.000
_cell.angle_alpha   90.00
_cell.angle_beta   90.00
_cell.angle_gamma   90.00
#
_symmetry.space_group_name_H-M   'P 1'
#
loop_
_entity.id
_entity.type
_entity.pdbx_description
1 polymer ?
#
loop_
_entity_poly.entity_id
_entity_poly.type
_entity_poly.pdbx_seq_one_letter_code
_entity_poly.pdbx_strand_id
1 'polypeptide(L)' 'MPYLPSGKSGTQAQITAEFINDLKISTEIPIRTIDERMSTIEAKKRLKEAGHKNTSRTKNKGIIDSAAAAVLLDEYISSL' A
#
# COMPACT_ATOMS: atom_id res chain seq x y z
N MET A 1 2.43 -5.09 -2.95
CA MET A 1 3.59 -5.93 -2.59
C MET A 1 4.48 -5.12 -1.67
N PRO A 2 4.52 -5.49 -0.39
CA PRO A 2 5.32 -4.80 0.62
C PRO A 2 6.79 -5.27 0.55
N TYR A 3 7.50 -4.87 -0.50
CA TYR A 3 8.94 -5.15 -0.62
C TYR A 3 9.73 -4.36 0.43
N LEU A 4 10.91 -4.89 0.78
CA LEU A 4 11.87 -4.15 1.60
C LEU A 4 12.33 -2.89 0.85
N PRO A 5 12.86 -1.86 1.52
CA PRO A 5 13.41 -0.68 0.84
C PRO A 5 14.44 -1.04 -0.26
N SER A 6 15.17 -2.14 -0.08
CA SER A 6 16.11 -2.71 -1.05
C SER A 6 15.46 -3.30 -2.32
N GLY A 7 14.13 -3.37 -2.40
CA GLY A 7 13.37 -4.02 -3.47
C GLY A 7 13.26 -5.54 -3.34
N LYS A 8 13.89 -6.14 -2.32
CA LYS A 8 13.82 -7.58 -2.08
C LYS A 8 12.54 -7.98 -1.35
N SER A 9 12.08 -9.21 -1.57
CA SER A 9 11.01 -9.81 -0.77
C SER A 9 11.48 -10.05 0.66
N GLY A 10 10.78 -9.44 1.62
CA GLY A 10 10.90 -9.77 3.05
C GLY A 10 9.75 -10.65 3.53
N THR A 11 9.69 -10.91 4.83
CA THR A 11 8.65 -11.75 5.47
C THR A 11 7.24 -11.30 5.10
N GLN A 12 6.96 -9.99 5.15
CA GLN A 12 5.63 -9.48 4.82
C GLN A 12 5.26 -9.70 3.34
N ALA A 13 6.21 -9.57 2.43
CA ALA A 13 5.97 -9.84 1.01
C ALA A 13 5.67 -11.33 0.75
N GLN A 14 6.33 -12.22 1.49
CA GLN A 14 6.07 -13.67 1.42
C GLN A 14 4.67 -14.01 1.91
N ILE A 15 4.29 -13.54 3.11
CA ILE A 15 2.93 -13.73 3.67
C ILE A 15 1.87 -13.17 2.71
N THR A 16 2.11 -11.99 2.13
CA THR A 16 1.18 -11.38 1.16
C THR A 16 1.06 -12.23 -0.11
N ALA A 17 2.16 -12.82 -0.59
CA ALA A 17 2.15 -13.68 -1.76
C ALA A 17 1.37 -14.99 -1.51
N GLU A 18 1.52 -15.59 -0.33
CA GLU A 18 0.73 -16.76 0.09
C GLU A 18 -0.76 -16.41 0.14
N PHE A 19 -1.12 -15.30 0.78
CA PHE A 19 -2.50 -14.81 0.81
C PHE A 19 -3.09 -14.56 -0.58
N ILE A 20 -2.30 -14.02 -1.51
CA ILE A 20 -2.72 -13.83 -2.91
C ILE A 20 -2.97 -15.18 -3.58
N ASN A 21 -2.18 -16.21 -3.30
CA ASN A 21 -2.40 -17.54 -3.86
C ASN A 21 -3.72 -18.13 -3.37
N ASP A 22 -4.02 -18.00 -2.08
CA ASP A 22 -5.30 -18.45 -1.51
C ASP A 22 -6.49 -17.67 -2.10
N LEU A 23 -6.32 -16.36 -2.30
CA LEU A 23 -7.34 -15.54 -2.97
C LEU A 23 -7.57 -15.98 -4.42
N LYS A 24 -6.51 -16.26 -5.20
CA LYS A 24 -6.66 -16.74 -6.59
C LYS A 24 -7.40 -18.07 -6.70
N ILE A 25 -7.33 -18.91 -5.66
CA ILE A 25 -8.06 -20.18 -5.62
C ILE A 25 -9.53 -19.95 -5.27
N SER A 26 -9.84 -18.90 -4.49
CA SER A 26 -11.19 -18.63 -3.98
C SER A 26 -12.00 -17.65 -4.84
N THR A 27 -11.40 -16.99 -5.83
CA THR A 27 -12.11 -16.06 -6.72
C THR A 27 -11.56 -16.09 -8.15
N GLU A 28 -12.45 -15.85 -9.12
CA GLU A 28 -12.09 -15.67 -10.53
C GLU A 28 -11.66 -14.23 -10.86
N ILE A 29 -11.77 -13.30 -9.90
CA ILE A 29 -11.39 -11.90 -10.08
C ILE A 29 -9.86 -11.80 -10.28
N PRO A 30 -9.37 -11.17 -11.38
CA PRO A 30 -7.94 -11.02 -11.61
C PRO A 30 -7.25 -10.22 -10.50
N ILE A 31 -6.25 -10.83 -9.86
CA ILE A 31 -5.47 -10.18 -8.81
C ILE A 31 -4.20 -9.58 -9.40
N ARG A 32 -4.08 -8.25 -9.31
CA ARG A 32 -2.90 -7.47 -9.69
C ARG A 32 -2.16 -7.01 -8.44
N THR A 33 -0.84 -6.90 -8.54
CA THR A 33 0.00 -6.42 -7.44
C THR A 33 0.81 -5.21 -7.89
N ILE A 34 0.98 -4.25 -6.98
CA ILE A 34 1.78 -3.02 -7.16
C ILE A 34 2.85 -2.98 -6.08
N ASP A 35 3.96 -2.28 -6.31
CA ASP A 35 5.01 -2.08 -5.31
C ASP A 35 4.57 -1.05 -4.25
N GLU A 36 4.56 -1.44 -2.97
CA GLU A 36 4.01 -0.60 -1.90
C GLU A 36 5.05 0.33 -1.23
N ARG A 37 6.34 0.22 -1.57
CA ARG A 37 7.46 0.80 -0.81
C ARG A 37 7.35 2.30 -0.50
N MET A 38 6.69 3.07 -1.37
CA MET A 38 6.60 4.54 -1.25
C MET A 38 5.24 5.06 -0.79
N SER A 39 4.24 4.19 -0.68
CA SER A 39 2.84 4.53 -0.41
C SER A 39 2.66 5.36 0.87
N THR A 40 3.34 4.99 1.97
CA THR A 40 3.22 5.69 3.26
C THR A 40 3.87 7.09 3.22
N ILE A 41 4.98 7.25 2.50
CA ILE A 41 5.67 8.54 2.38
C ILE A 41 4.79 9.50 1.59
N GLU A 42 4.25 9.02 0.47
CA GLU A 42 3.38 9.81 -0.38
C GLU A 42 2.05 10.13 0.31
N ALA A 43 1.43 9.17 0.99
CA ALA A 43 0.22 9.39 1.78
C ALA A 43 0.42 10.50 2.83
N LYS A 44 1.53 10.47 3.58
CA LYS A 44 1.86 11.52 4.55
C LYS A 44 2.06 12.88 3.90
N LYS A 45 2.70 12.92 2.72
CA LYS A 45 2.89 14.16 1.94
C LYS A 45 1.55 14.74 1.51
N ARG A 46 0.70 13.94 0.86
CA ARG A 46 -0.64 14.35 0.40
C ARG A 46 -1.54 14.81 1.55
N LEU A 47 -1.54 14.09 2.68
CA LEU A 47 -2.28 14.50 3.87
C LEU A 47 -1.79 15.84 4.43
N LYS A 48 -0.48 16.07 4.44
CA LYS A 48 0.10 17.35 4.89
C LYS A 48 -0.29 18.48 3.94
N GLU A 49 -0.24 18.25 2.63
CA GLU A 49 -0.67 19.22 1.60
C GLU A 49 -2.17 19.54 1.70
N ALA A 50 -3.00 18.55 2.05
CA ALA A 50 -4.42 18.73 2.36
C ALA A 50 -4.68 19.43 3.72
N GLY A 51 -3.65 19.88 4.42
CA GLY A 51 -3.77 20.65 5.66
C GLY A 51 -3.86 19.82 6.95
N HIS A 52 -3.67 18.49 6.88
CA HIS A 52 -3.60 17.67 8.09
C HIS A 52 -2.28 17.90 8.85
N LYS A 53 -2.36 18.60 9.99
CA LYS A 53 -1.18 18.99 10.79
C LYS A 53 -0.55 17.87 11.64
N ASN A 54 -1.19 16.70 11.75
CA ASN A 54 -0.83 15.63 12.69
C ASN A 54 -0.53 14.27 12.01
N THR A 55 0.19 14.25 10.89
CA THR A 55 0.53 13.02 10.14
C THR A 55 1.65 12.17 10.78
N SER A 56 2.17 12.59 11.94
CA SER A 56 3.22 11.88 12.71
C SER A 56 2.70 11.15 13.96
N ARG A 57 1.42 11.31 14.34
CA ARG A 57 0.89 10.79 15.60
C ARG A 57 0.16 9.45 15.42
N THR A 58 0.41 8.53 16.33
CA THR A 58 -0.22 7.19 16.43
C THR A 58 -1.75 7.23 16.38
N LYS A 59 -2.37 8.34 16.82
CA LYS A 59 -3.83 8.58 16.74
C LYS A 59 -4.39 8.65 15.31
N ASN A 60 -3.56 8.95 14.30
CA ASN A 60 -3.99 9.12 12.91
C ASN A 60 -3.59 7.96 12.00
N LYS A 61 -3.21 6.80 12.57
CA LYS A 61 -2.75 5.65 11.81
C LYS A 61 -3.78 5.19 10.76
N GLY A 62 -5.06 5.10 11.13
CA GLY A 62 -6.11 4.69 10.19
C GLY A 62 -6.29 5.64 8.99
N ILE A 63 -6.11 6.95 9.17
CA ILE A 63 -6.16 7.93 8.07
C ILE A 63 -4.96 7.74 7.15
N ILE A 64 -3.77 7.50 7.70
CA ILE A 64 -2.55 7.26 6.92
C ILE A 64 -2.69 5.95 6.12
N ASP A 65 -3.20 4.89 6.74
CA ASP A 65 -3.38 3.59 6.08
C ASP A 65 -4.39 3.70 4.92
N SER A 66 -5.50 4.43 5.14
CA SER A 66 -6.50 4.68 4.08
C SER A 66 -5.95 5.56 2.95
N ALA A 67 -5.14 6.57 3.28
CA ALA A 67 -4.47 7.40 2.28
C ALA A 67 -3.40 6.61 1.50
N ALA A 68 -2.69 5.69 2.14
CA ALA A 68 -1.76 4.80 1.47
C ALA A 68 -2.47 3.85 0.50
N ALA A 69 -3.64 3.32 0.88
CA ALA A 69 -4.48 2.52 -0.03
C ALA A 69 -4.94 3.33 -1.26
N ALA A 70 -5.30 4.61 -1.07
CA ALA A 70 -5.64 5.48 -2.19
C ALA A 70 -4.43 5.73 -3.12
N VAL A 71 -3.23 5.94 -2.56
CA VAL A 71 -2.00 6.08 -3.36
C VAL A 71 -1.72 4.82 -4.19
N LEU A 72 -1.88 3.62 -3.60
CA LEU A 72 -1.72 2.36 -4.33
C LEU A 72 -2.69 2.21 -5.50
N LEU A 73 -3.94 2.65 -5.31
CA LEU A 73 -4.96 2.63 -6.36
C LEU A 73 -4.61 3.61 -7.50
N ASP A 74 -4.18 4.82 -7.15
CA ASP A 74 -3.77 5.82 -8.14
C ASP A 74 -2.56 5.34 -8.96
N GLU A 75 -1.58 4.69 -8.32
CA GLU A 75 -0.42 4.10 -9.00
C GLU A 75 -0.84 2.99 -9.96
N TYR A 76 -1.76 2.12 -9.54
CA TYR A 76 -2.33 1.10 -10.42
C TYR A 76 -3.01 1.72 -11.65
N ILE A 77 -3.90 2.69 -11.46
CA ILE A 77 -4.64 3.35 -12.56
C ILE A 77 -3.66 4.06 -13.50
N SER A 78 -2.63 4.72 -12.97
CA SER A 78 -1.63 5.44 -13.76
C SER A 78 -0.71 4.51 -14.55
N SER A 79 -0.65 3.22 -14.21
CA SER A 79 0.15 2.21 -14.90
C SER A 79 -0.59 1.49 -16.04
N LEU A 80 -1.90 1.76 -16.20
CA LEU A 80 -2.73 1.27 -17.32
C LEU A 80 -2.42 2.04 -18.61
#